data_AF-A0A0F9EYJ3-F1
#
_entry.id   AF-A0A0F9EYJ3-F1
#
_cell.length_a   1.000
_cell.length_b   1.000
_cell.length_c   1.000
_cell.angle_alpha   90.00
_cell.angle_beta   90.00
_cell.angle_gamma   90.00
#
_symmetry.space_group_name_H-M   'P 1'
#
loop_
_entity.id
_entity.type
_entity.pdbx_description
1 polymer ?
#
loop_
_entity_poly.entity_id
_entity_poly.type
_entity_poly.pdbx_seq_one_letter_code
_entity_poly.pdbx_strand_id
1 'polypeptide(L)'
;NTKTRVELIDKYCEDIGRNPESLSHSMLFYSKNSLKIFKNEENFSKIVRQYQGIGIDEFIFYLPFYESEQRSVLKKVAEDIIPSLR
;
A
#
# COMPACT_ATOMS: atom_id res chain seq x y z
N ASN A 1 -7.09 12.77 2.31
CA ASN A 1 -7.70 12.16 3.51
C ASN A 1 -6.72 11.22 4.21
N THR A 2 -6.20 10.16 3.55
CA THR A 2 -5.22 9.23 4.17
C THR A 2 -4.00 9.91 4.79
N LYS A 3 -3.33 10.82 4.08
CA LYS A 3 -2.17 11.58 4.61
C LYS A 3 -2.49 12.26 5.96
N THR A 4 -3.60 12.99 6.01
CA THR A 4 -4.07 13.66 7.24
C THR A 4 -4.34 12.67 8.38
N ARG A 5 -4.79 11.45 8.07
CA ARG A 5 -5.01 10.42 9.11
C ARG A 5 -3.69 9.91 9.69
N VAL A 6 -2.68 9.69 8.85
CA VAL A 6 -1.33 9.31 9.29
C VAL A 6 -0.76 10.41 10.19
N GLU A 7 -0.77 11.66 9.72
CA GLU A 7 -0.28 12.83 10.47
C GLU A 7 -0.97 12.99 11.84
N LEU A 8 -2.28 12.72 11.91
CA LEU A 8 -3.02 12.77 13.17
C LEU A 8 -2.66 11.62 14.12
N ILE A 9 -2.47 10.40 13.60
CA ILE A 9 -2.07 9.24 14.42
C ILE A 9 -0.68 9.47 15.01
N ASP A 10 0.26 9.96 14.20
CA ASP A 10 1.61 10.29 14.64
C ASP A 10 1.57 11.34 15.75
N LYS A 11 0.83 12.43 15.51
CA LYS A 11 0.64 13.48 16.50
C LYS A 11 0.06 12.93 17.81
N TYR A 12 -0.97 12.09 17.75
CA TYR A 12 -1.57 11.52 18.96
C TYR A 12 -0.61 10.58 19.69
N CYS A 13 0.28 9.89 18.98
CA CYS A 13 1.34 9.12 19.61
C CYS A 13 2.35 10.00 20.35
N GLU A 14 2.79 11.10 19.75
CA GLU A 14 3.66 12.07 20.41
C GLU A 14 2.98 12.67 21.65
N ASP A 15 1.69 13.04 21.53
CA ASP A 15 0.93 13.68 22.60
C ASP A 15 0.81 12.79 23.86
N ILE A 16 0.92 11.45 23.73
CA ILE A 16 0.95 10.50 24.85
C ILE A 16 2.36 10.02 25.24
N GLY A 17 3.41 10.66 24.71
CA GLY A 17 4.81 10.36 25.02
C GLY A 17 5.36 9.10 24.34
N ARG A 18 4.76 8.66 23.22
CA ARG A 18 5.27 7.55 22.41
C ARG A 18 6.01 8.07 21.18
N ASN A 19 6.99 7.30 20.70
CA ASN A 19 7.66 7.55 19.42
C ASN A 19 6.71 7.17 18.25
N PRO A 20 6.33 8.09 17.35
CA PRO A 20 5.53 7.77 16.17
C PRO A 20 6.19 6.75 15.25
N GLU A 21 7.52 6.77 15.12
CA GLU A 21 8.27 5.82 14.28
C GLU A 21 8.19 4.38 14.80
N SER A 22 7.65 4.17 16.01
CA SER A 22 7.37 2.83 16.54
C SER A 22 6.05 2.23 16.02
N LEU A 23 5.26 3.01 15.28
CA LEU A 23 4.03 2.55 14.62
C LEU A 23 4.29 2.21 13.16
N SER A 24 3.75 1.08 12.73
CA SER A 24 3.60 0.76 11.31
C SER A 24 2.17 1.06 10.86
N HIS A 25 2.03 1.74 9.72
CA HIS A 25 0.73 2.06 9.14
C HIS A 25 0.41 1.10 8.00
N SER A 26 -0.63 0.27 8.20
CA SER A 26 -1.12 -0.65 7.18
C SER A 26 -2.30 -0.05 6.41
N MET A 27 -2.32 -0.23 5.09
CA MET A 27 -3.42 0.21 4.23
C MET A 27 -4.03 -0.96 3.44
N LEU A 28 -5.33 -1.17 3.66
CA LEU A 28 -6.14 -2.06 2.84
C LEU A 28 -6.69 -1.31 1.62
N PHE A 29 -6.39 -1.81 0.43
CA PHE A 29 -6.94 -1.30 -0.83
C PHE A 29 -8.28 -1.95 -1.15
N TYR A 30 -9.35 -1.39 -0.57
CA TYR A 30 -10.74 -1.78 -0.81
C TYR A 30 -11.45 -0.76 -1.71
N SER A 31 -11.66 -1.04 -3.02
CA SER A 31 -12.65 -0.34 -3.87
C SER A 31 -12.72 -0.89 -5.30
N LYS A 32 -13.68 -0.44 -6.12
CA LYS A 32 -13.64 -0.65 -7.59
C LYS A 32 -12.34 -0.15 -8.26
N ASN A 33 -11.58 0.74 -7.62
CA ASN A 33 -10.26 1.16 -8.12
C ASN A 33 -9.14 0.18 -7.72
N SER A 34 -9.33 -0.66 -6.69
CA SER A 34 -8.40 -1.75 -6.40
C SER A 34 -8.43 -2.85 -7.45
N LEU A 35 -9.53 -2.96 -8.21
CA LEU A 35 -9.67 -3.81 -9.40
C LEU A 35 -8.74 -3.44 -10.55
N LYS A 36 -7.86 -2.44 -10.43
CA LYS A 36 -6.87 -2.14 -11.49
C LYS A 36 -5.46 -2.00 -10.97
N ILE A 37 -5.21 -2.25 -9.68
CA ILE A 37 -3.86 -2.16 -9.10
C ILE A 37 -2.89 -3.06 -9.87
N PHE A 38 -3.32 -4.28 -10.19
CA PHE A 38 -2.56 -5.24 -10.97
C PHE A 38 -2.85 -5.17 -12.47
N LYS A 39 -3.25 -4.01 -13.01
CA LYS A 39 -3.40 -3.83 -14.46
C LYS A 39 -2.06 -3.99 -15.20
N ASN A 40 -0.98 -3.49 -14.59
CA ASN A 40 0.41 -3.66 -15.00
C ASN A 40 1.34 -3.33 -13.81
N GLU A 41 2.63 -3.66 -13.94
CA GLU A 41 3.66 -3.47 -12.90
C GLU A 41 3.87 -1.98 -12.54
N GLU A 42 3.82 -1.09 -13.53
CA GLU A 42 3.97 0.35 -13.33
C GLU A 42 2.85 0.91 -12.44
N ASN A 43 1.61 0.49 -12.67
CA ASN A 43 0.47 0.94 -11.92
C ASN A 43 0.54 0.49 -10.44
N PHE A 44 0.96 -0.75 -10.20
CA PHE A 44 1.23 -1.23 -8.85
C PHE A 44 2.31 -0.36 -8.16
N SER A 45 3.46 -0.19 -8.83
CA SER A 45 4.61 0.55 -8.30
C SER A 45 4.26 2.01 -8.00
N LYS A 46 3.53 2.67 -8.90
CA LYS A 46 3.08 4.05 -8.73
C LYS A 46 2.20 4.20 -7.49
N ILE A 47 1.26 3.29 -7.28
CA ILE A 47 0.36 3.33 -6.13
C ILE A 47 1.16 3.08 -4.85
N VAL A 48 1.97 2.03 -4.78
CA VAL A 48 2.78 1.74 -3.58
C VAL A 48 3.65 2.94 -3.20
N ARG A 49 4.41 3.49 -4.16
CA ARG A 49 5.28 4.66 -3.91
C ARG A 49 4.52 5.90 -3.45
N GLN A 50 3.34 6.15 -4.03
CA GLN A 50 2.50 7.28 -3.63
C GLN A 50 2.11 7.21 -2.15
N TYR A 51 1.76 6.01 -1.67
CA TYR A 51 1.31 5.81 -0.29
C TYR A 51 2.47 5.62 0.69
N GLN A 52 3.59 5.03 0.27
CA GLN A 52 4.85 5.07 1.03
C GLN A 52 5.29 6.50 1.30
N GLY A 53 5.20 7.39 0.30
CA GLY A 53 5.55 8.80 0.45
C GLY A 53 4.68 9.60 1.43
N ILE A 54 3.63 9.00 2.01
CA ILE A 54 2.81 9.59 3.06
C ILE A 54 2.81 8.76 4.36
N GLY A 55 3.79 7.86 4.53
CA GLY A 55 4.00 7.10 5.77
C GLY A 55 3.19 5.81 5.88
N ILE A 56 2.79 5.18 4.76
CA ILE A 56 2.23 3.82 4.78
C ILE A 56 3.35 2.80 4.60
N ASP A 57 3.48 1.89 5.57
CA ASP A 57 4.53 0.87 5.63
C ASP A 57 4.06 -0.46 5.06
N GLU A 58 2.78 -0.80 5.28
CA GLU A 58 2.23 -2.10 4.93
C GLU A 58 1.04 -1.99 3.97
N PHE A 59 1.00 -2.89 2.99
CA PHE A 59 0.04 -2.85 1.90
C PHE A 59 -0.74 -4.16 1.83
N ILE A 60 -2.06 -4.06 1.91
CA ILE A 60 -2.95 -5.22 1.86
C ILE A 60 -3.85 -5.08 0.62
N PHE A 61 -3.80 -6.08 -0.25
CA PHE A 61 -4.55 -6.12 -1.50
C PHE A 61 -5.49 -7.32 -1.55
N TYR A 62 -6.66 -7.14 -2.17
CA TYR A 62 -7.51 -8.27 -2.53
C TYR A 62 -6.89 -9.04 -3.68
N LEU A 63 -7.01 -10.37 -3.63
CA LEU A 63 -6.63 -11.21 -4.75
C LEU A 63 -7.59 -10.96 -5.93
N PRO A 64 -7.11 -10.73 -7.17
CA PRO A 64 -7.95 -10.53 -8.35
C PRO A 64 -8.52 -11.86 -8.83
N PHE A 65 -9.47 -12.43 -8.07
CA PHE A 65 -10.02 -13.77 -8.32
C PHE A 65 -10.75 -13.91 -9.66
N TYR A 66 -11.33 -12.83 -10.18
CA TYR A 66 -12.18 -12.89 -11.37
C TYR A 66 -11.50 -12.33 -12.63
N GLU A 67 -10.34 -11.66 -12.49
CA GLU A 67 -9.61 -11.02 -13.58
C GLU A 67 -8.32 -11.80 -13.92
N SER A 68 -8.39 -12.73 -14.88
CA SER A 68 -7.25 -13.58 -15.29
C SER A 68 -5.98 -12.77 -15.62
N GLU A 69 -6.11 -11.68 -16.38
CA GLU A 69 -4.99 -10.82 -16.77
C GLU A 69 -4.26 -10.23 -15.55
N GLN A 70 -5.01 -9.85 -14.52
CA GLN A 70 -4.43 -9.26 -13.31
C GLN A 70 -3.77 -10.29 -12.42
N ARG A 71 -4.17 -11.57 -12.49
CA ARG A 71 -3.45 -12.65 -11.81
C ARG A 71 -2.05 -12.86 -12.37
N SER A 72 -1.91 -12.78 -13.70
CA SER A 72 -0.59 -12.87 -14.36
C SER A 72 0.31 -11.71 -13.96
N VAL A 73 -0.25 -10.49 -13.86
CA VAL A 73 0.51 -9.32 -13.37
C VAL A 73 0.84 -9.45 -11.90
N LEU A 74 -0.08 -9.91 -11.05
CA LEU A 74 0.19 -10.16 -9.64
C LEU A 74 1.36 -11.13 -9.45
N LYS A 75 1.43 -12.20 -10.26
CA LYS A 75 2.54 -13.14 -10.24
C LYS A 75 3.88 -12.42 -10.51
N LYS A 76 3.96 -11.63 -11.59
CA LYS A 76 5.16 -10.83 -11.89
C LYS A 76 5.49 -9.83 -10.79
N VAL A 77 4.48 -9.15 -10.25
CA VAL A 77 4.67 -8.23 -9.11
C VAL A 77 5.28 -8.95 -7.91
N ALA A 78 4.81 -10.17 -7.61
CA ALA A 78 5.33 -10.96 -6.50
C ALA A 78 6.75 -11.49 -6.73
N GLU A 79 7.07 -11.90 -7.96
CA GLU A 79 8.36 -12.48 -8.32
C GLU A 79 9.46 -11.42 -8.56
N ASP A 80 9.11 -10.30 -9.19
CA ASP A 80 10.08 -9.32 -9.70
C ASP A 80 10.04 -7.99 -8.94
N ILE A 81 8.83 -7.45 -8.70
CA ILE A 81 8.67 -6.08 -8.21
C ILE A 81 8.81 -5.99 -6.69
N ILE A 82 8.07 -6.80 -5.93
CA ILE A 82 8.11 -6.79 -4.46
C ILE A 82 9.55 -7.00 -3.94
N PRO A 83 10.35 -7.95 -4.47
CA PRO A 83 11.74 -8.09 -4.06
C PRO A 83 12.59 -6.84 -4.32
N SER A 84 12.32 -6.09 -5.40
CA SER A 84 13.03 -4.85 -5.72
C SER A 84 12.65 -3.64 -4.86
N LEU A 85 11.51 -3.72 -4.15
CA LEU A 85 10.99 -2.67 -3.28
C LEU A 85 11.39 -2.85 -1.81
N ARG A 86 12.03 -3.98 -1.48
CA ARG A 86 12.59 -4.27 -0.15
C ARG A 86 13.94 -3.60 0.05
#